data_AF-A0A8B5WMG0-F1
#
_entry.id   AF-A0A8B5WMG0-F1
#
_cell.length_a   1.000
_cell.length_b   1.000
_cell.length_c   1.000
_cell.angle_alpha   90.00
_cell.angle_beta   90.00
_cell.angle_gamma   90.00
#
_symmetry.space_group_name_H-M   'P 1'
#
loop_
_entity.id
_entity.type
_entity.pdbx_description
1 polymer ?
#
loop_
_entity_poly.entity_id
_entity_poly.type
_entity_poly.pdbx_seq_one_letter_code
_entity_poly.pdbx_strand_id
1 'polypeptide(L)'
;MWIFTKHGFFSAVCARQGTGQSGRPVDLDRMMVRARVRAHLEALKERFPDQLGECDIRDYMGTDYAFRIFVAKSAWAQVLSALAEETDYDNFKSEVRRHQGTKGAAYEHALHEVWRVMYELQE
;
A
#
# COMPACT_ATOMS: atom_id res chain seq x y z
N MET A 1 -6.90 4.26 5.44
CA MET A 1 -6.67 4.72 4.07
C MET A 1 -6.48 3.51 3.16
N TRP A 2 -7.07 3.54 1.97
CA TRP A 2 -6.73 2.65 0.86
C TRP A 2 -5.95 3.47 -0.16
N ILE A 3 -4.76 3.01 -0.54
CA ILE A 3 -3.85 3.73 -1.42
C ILE A 3 -3.52 2.81 -2.58
N PHE A 4 -3.86 3.25 -3.79
CA PHE A 4 -3.52 2.59 -5.04
C PHE A 4 -2.39 3.39 -5.70
N THR A 5 -1.31 2.73 -6.08
CA THR A 5 -0.11 3.36 -6.65
C THR A 5 0.45 2.51 -7.78
N LYS A 6 1.37 3.06 -8.58
CA LYS A 6 2.12 2.26 -9.57
C LYS A 6 2.96 1.15 -8.94
N HIS A 7 3.27 1.22 -7.65
CA HIS A 7 4.02 0.20 -6.90
C HIS A 7 3.11 -0.90 -6.29
N GLY A 8 1.80 -0.67 -6.22
CA GLY A 8 0.85 -1.63 -5.64
C GLY A 8 -0.28 -0.99 -4.85
N PHE A 9 -1.09 -1.87 -4.25
CA PHE A 9 -2.23 -1.52 -3.39
C PHE A 9 -1.94 -1.75 -1.91
N PHE A 10 -2.26 -0.74 -1.10
CA PHE A 10 -2.00 -0.72 0.34
C PHE A 10 -3.24 -0.33 1.16
N SER A 11 -3.40 -0.96 2.31
CA SER A 11 -4.27 -0.49 3.39
C SER A 11 -3.44 0.00 4.55
N ALA A 12 -3.48 1.31 4.80
CA ALA A 12 -2.76 1.96 5.89
C ALA A 12 -3.72 2.43 6.98
N VAL A 13 -3.47 1.99 8.21
CA VAL A 13 -4.23 2.37 9.43
C VAL A 13 -3.26 2.61 10.58
N CYS A 14 -3.67 3.35 11.60
CA CYS A 14 -2.89 3.39 12.84
C CYS A 14 -2.80 1.98 13.44
N ALA A 15 -1.59 1.58 13.84
CA ALA A 15 -1.37 0.32 14.51
C ALA A 15 -2.01 0.38 15.91
N ARG A 16 -2.25 -0.79 16.50
CA ARG A 16 -2.56 -0.86 17.92
C ARG A 16 -1.26 -0.95 18.73
N GLN A 17 -1.31 -0.53 19.98
CA GLN A 17 -0.16 -0.58 20.90
C GLN A 17 0.42 -2.00 21.02
N GLY A 18 1.71 -2.08 21.38
CA GLY A 18 2.43 -3.34 21.53
C GLY A 18 2.61 -4.07 20.19
N THR A 19 2.12 -5.30 20.10
CA THR A 19 2.27 -6.14 18.90
C THR A 19 1.27 -5.82 17.78
N GLY A 20 0.35 -4.87 17.99
CA GLY A 20 -0.70 -4.54 17.01
C GLY A 20 -1.93 -5.46 17.08
N GLN A 21 -2.04 -6.30 18.11
CA GLN A 21 -3.17 -7.20 18.30
C GLN A 21 -4.49 -6.46 18.56
N SER A 22 -5.60 -7.09 18.16
CA SER A 22 -6.94 -6.59 18.44
C SER A 22 -7.18 -6.40 19.94
N GLY A 23 -8.07 -5.47 20.31
CA GLY A 23 -8.38 -5.14 21.70
C GLY A 23 -7.40 -4.20 22.39
N ARG A 24 -6.22 -3.93 21.81
CA ARG A 24 -5.30 -2.91 22.32
C ARG A 24 -5.71 -1.50 21.84
N PRO A 25 -5.43 -0.44 22.62
CA PRO A 25 -5.63 0.95 22.19
C PRO A 25 -4.88 1.24 20.89
N VAL A 26 -5.38 2.21 20.13
CA VAL A 26 -4.72 2.70 18.92
C VAL A 26 -3.48 3.51 19.31
N ASP A 27 -2.37 3.26 18.63
CA ASP A 27 -1.15 4.05 18.69
C ASP A 27 -1.19 5.07 17.55
N LEU A 28 -1.29 6.35 17.90
CA LEU A 28 -1.43 7.43 16.93
C LEU A 28 -0.11 7.79 16.26
N ASP A 29 1.05 7.30 16.70
CA ASP A 29 2.33 7.62 16.08
C ASP A 29 2.89 6.46 15.25
N ARG A 30 2.17 5.34 15.22
CA ARG A 30 2.57 4.14 14.50
C ARG A 30 1.54 3.74 13.46
N MET A 31 1.99 3.52 12.24
CA MET A 31 1.18 3.04 11.12
C MET A 31 1.42 1.55 10.89
N MET A 32 0.35 0.84 10.57
CA MET A 32 0.36 -0.50 10.02
C MET A 32 -0.03 -0.39 8.54
N VAL A 33 0.92 -0.64 7.66
CA VAL A 33 0.73 -0.61 6.21
C VAL A 33 0.66 -2.04 5.73
N ARG A 34 -0.45 -2.41 5.10
CA ARG A 34 -0.78 -3.80 4.75
C ARG A 34 -0.93 -3.95 3.26
N ALA A 35 -0.55 -5.12 2.74
CA ALA A 35 -0.76 -5.51 1.35
C ALA A 35 -1.29 -6.94 1.26
N ARG A 36 -2.02 -7.22 0.17
CA ARG A 36 -2.45 -8.59 -0.18
C ARG A 36 -1.35 -9.36 -0.91
N VAL A 37 -0.45 -8.67 -1.59
CA VAL A 37 0.66 -9.23 -2.37
C VAL A 37 1.97 -8.76 -1.74
N ARG A 38 2.87 -9.70 -1.38
CA ARG A 38 4.16 -9.38 -0.73
C ARG A 38 5.00 -8.42 -1.56
N ALA A 39 5.07 -8.68 -2.87
CA ALA A 39 5.82 -7.90 -3.84
C ALA A 39 5.43 -6.41 -3.86
N HIS A 40 4.20 -6.04 -3.48
CA HIS A 40 3.82 -4.63 -3.38
C HIS A 40 4.56 -3.93 -2.24
N LEU A 41 4.72 -4.59 -1.08
CA LEU A 41 5.49 -4.01 0.03
C LEU A 41 6.99 -4.01 -0.27
N GLU A 42 7.49 -5.03 -0.98
CA GLU A 42 8.89 -5.06 -1.44
C GLU A 42 9.19 -3.90 -2.38
N ALA A 43 8.36 -3.69 -3.41
CA ALA A 43 8.52 -2.59 -4.36
C ALA A 43 8.44 -1.21 -3.66
N LEU A 44 7.53 -1.06 -2.68
CA LEU A 44 7.43 0.17 -1.91
C LEU A 44 8.67 0.41 -1.04
N LYS A 45 9.19 -0.65 -0.40
CA LYS A 45 10.44 -0.58 0.38
C LYS A 45 11.64 -0.24 -0.48
N GLU A 46 11.74 -0.85 -1.66
CA GLU A 46 12.81 -0.57 -2.63
C GLU A 46 12.77 0.88 -3.12
N ARG A 47 11.56 1.44 -3.33
CA ARG A 47 11.40 2.84 -3.71
C ARG A 47 11.78 3.82 -2.59
N PHE A 48 11.50 3.48 -1.33
CA PHE A 48 11.67 4.33 -0.15
C PHE A 48 12.56 3.68 0.92
N PRO A 49 13.85 3.42 0.63
CA PRO A 49 14.73 2.71 1.54
C PRO A 49 14.99 3.48 2.85
N ASP A 50 15.09 4.82 2.78
CA ASP A 50 15.35 5.65 3.96
C ASP A 50 14.18 5.63 4.97
N GLN A 51 12.94 5.51 4.47
CA GLN A 51 11.74 5.48 5.30
C GLN A 51 11.34 4.06 5.71
N LEU A 52 11.55 3.07 4.83
CA LEU A 52 10.96 1.74 4.95
C LEU A 52 11.97 0.58 4.89
N GLY A 53 13.23 0.81 4.53
CA GLY A 53 14.23 -0.23 4.26
C GLY A 53 14.40 -1.24 5.40
N GLU A 54 14.45 -0.73 6.64
CA GLU A 54 14.62 -1.54 7.86
C GLU A 54 13.32 -2.17 8.38
N CYS A 55 12.17 -1.88 7.76
CA CYS A 55 10.88 -2.38 8.24
C CYS A 55 10.63 -3.83 7.82
N ASP A 56 10.57 -4.79 8.75
CA ASP A 56 10.26 -6.18 8.40
C ASP A 56 8.87 -6.36 7.79
N ILE A 57 8.81 -7.03 6.64
CA ILE A 57 7.55 -7.54 6.10
C ILE A 57 7.17 -8.77 6.90
N ARG A 58 6.04 -8.67 7.61
CA ARG A 58 5.50 -9.75 8.43
C ARG A 58 4.35 -10.45 7.73
N ASP A 59 4.37 -11.76 7.82
CA ASP A 59 3.38 -12.65 7.23
C ASP A 59 2.32 -13.01 8.27
N TYR A 60 1.06 -12.79 7.90
CA TYR A 60 -0.15 -13.07 8.69
C TYR A 60 -1.15 -13.82 7.80
N MET A 61 -0.74 -15.01 7.37
CA MET A 61 -1.54 -15.88 6.51
C MET A 61 -2.94 -16.13 7.12
N GLY A 62 -3.96 -16.17 6.27
CA GLY A 62 -5.35 -16.35 6.70
C GLY A 62 -6.06 -15.08 7.20
N THR A 63 -5.40 -13.92 7.17
CA THR A 63 -6.05 -12.62 7.42
C THR A 63 -6.34 -11.88 6.12
N ASP A 64 -7.27 -10.92 6.14
CA ASP A 64 -7.68 -10.16 4.95
C ASP A 64 -6.49 -9.52 4.19
N TYR A 65 -5.46 -9.06 4.91
CA TYR A 65 -4.19 -8.64 4.33
C TYR A 65 -3.07 -9.50 4.88
N ALA A 66 -2.60 -10.44 4.05
CA ALA A 66 -1.59 -11.43 4.44
C ALA A 66 -0.23 -10.81 4.80
N PHE A 67 0.10 -9.62 4.29
CA PHE A 67 1.42 -9.00 4.51
C PHE A 67 1.27 -7.62 5.15
N ARG A 68 2.19 -7.26 6.03
CA ARG A 68 2.22 -5.93 6.63
C ARG A 68 3.60 -5.51 7.12
N ILE A 69 3.83 -4.20 7.12
CA ILE A 69 4.93 -3.53 7.81
C ILE A 69 4.37 -2.60 8.88
N PHE A 70 5.19 -2.31 9.88
CA PHE A 70 4.90 -1.30 10.89
C PHE A 70 5.93 -0.19 10.77
N VAL A 71 5.47 1.05 10.69
CA VAL A 71 6.31 2.22 10.42
C VAL A 71 5.86 3.40 11.29
N ALA A 72 6.76 4.34 11.58
CA ALA A 72 6.39 5.60 12.18
C ALA A 72 5.40 6.38 11.27
N LYS A 73 4.42 7.06 11.87
CA LYS A 73 3.44 7.86 11.11
C LYS A 73 4.11 8.96 10.30
N SER A 74 5.16 9.59 10.84
CA SER A 74 5.96 10.61 10.14
C SER A 74 6.63 10.07 8.88
N ALA A 75 7.26 8.89 8.96
CA ALA A 75 7.88 8.24 7.81
C ALA A 75 6.82 7.83 6.76
N TRP A 76 5.66 7.32 7.19
CA TRP A 76 4.54 7.06 6.26
C TRP A 76 4.03 8.33 5.56
N ALA A 77 3.94 9.46 6.29
CA ALA A 77 3.54 10.73 5.71
C ALA A 77 4.53 11.21 4.64
N GLN A 78 5.85 11.04 4.86
CA GLN A 78 6.87 11.35 3.86
C GLN A 78 6.73 10.49 2.60
N VAL A 79 6.46 9.19 2.76
CA VAL A 79 6.20 8.28 1.62
C VAL A 79 5.00 8.76 0.81
N LEU A 80 3.90 9.16 1.45
CA LEU A 80 2.73 9.67 0.74
C LEU A 80 3.00 11.01 0.04
N SER A 81 3.80 11.91 0.63
CA SER A 81 4.21 13.16 -0.01
C SER A 81 5.01 12.88 -1.29
N ALA A 82 6.02 12.01 -1.20
CA ALA A 82 6.86 11.66 -2.34
C ALA A 82 6.06 10.96 -3.45
N LEU A 83 5.15 10.04 -3.11
CA LEU A 83 4.26 9.42 -4.10
C LEU A 83 3.38 10.43 -4.84
N ALA A 84 2.90 11.46 -4.15
CA ALA A 84 2.13 12.53 -4.77
C ALA A 84 3.00 13.38 -5.70
N GLU A 85 4.21 13.74 -5.26
CA GLU A 85 5.18 14.50 -6.07
C GLU A 85 5.66 13.71 -7.31
N GLU A 86 5.74 12.38 -7.23
CA GLU A 86 6.11 11.47 -8.33
C GLU A 86 4.98 11.15 -9.31
N THR A 87 3.77 11.67 -9.07
CA THR A 87 2.63 11.42 -9.95
C THR A 87 2.74 12.29 -11.20
N ASP A 88 3.25 11.70 -12.28
CA ASP A 88 3.62 12.35 -13.54
C ASP A 88 2.83 11.83 -14.76
N TYR A 89 1.69 11.18 -14.51
CA TYR A 89 0.87 10.50 -15.51
C TYR A 89 -0.58 11.00 -15.53
N ASP A 90 -1.23 10.92 -16.69
CA ASP A 90 -2.63 11.28 -16.90
C ASP A 90 -3.61 10.09 -16.78
N ASN A 91 -3.09 8.85 -16.86
CA ASN A 91 -3.87 7.63 -16.74
C ASN A 91 -3.21 6.60 -15.81
N PHE A 92 -3.84 6.37 -14.65
CA PHE A 92 -3.30 5.50 -13.61
C PHE A 92 -3.13 4.03 -14.04
N LYS A 93 -4.10 3.44 -14.74
CA LYS A 93 -4.05 2.00 -15.08
C LYS A 93 -3.01 1.72 -16.16
N SER A 94 -2.94 2.61 -17.16
CA SER A 94 -1.91 2.56 -18.19
C SER A 94 -0.52 2.70 -17.58
N GLU A 95 -0.35 3.59 -16.60
CA GLU A 95 0.93 3.73 -15.89
C GLU A 95 1.31 2.47 -15.11
N VAL A 96 0.36 1.84 -14.40
CA VAL A 96 0.62 0.57 -13.69
C VAL A 96 1.11 -0.51 -14.66
N ARG A 97 0.46 -0.66 -15.82
CA ARG A 97 0.89 -1.59 -16.87
C ARG A 97 2.30 -1.29 -17.37
N ARG A 98 2.61 -0.02 -17.60
CA ARG A 98 3.93 0.43 -18.06
C ARG A 98 5.01 0.17 -17.01
N HIS A 99 4.72 0.47 -15.74
CA HIS A 99 5.66 0.39 -14.63
C HIS A 99 5.94 -1.06 -14.21
N GLN A 100 4.91 -1.89 -14.07
CA GLN A 100 5.05 -3.26 -13.58
C GLN A 100 5.21 -4.31 -14.70
N GLY A 101 4.94 -3.93 -15.95
CA GLY A 101 4.98 -4.83 -17.10
C GLY A 101 4.04 -6.04 -16.92
N THR A 102 4.43 -7.18 -17.51
CA THR A 102 3.64 -8.42 -17.46
C THR A 102 3.46 -8.98 -16.05
N LYS A 103 4.39 -8.70 -15.12
CA LYS A 103 4.28 -9.12 -13.71
C LYS A 103 3.12 -8.42 -12.99
N GLY A 104 2.74 -7.22 -13.44
CA GLY A 104 1.63 -6.44 -12.87
C GLY A 104 0.27 -6.70 -13.49
N ALA A 105 0.13 -7.60 -14.48
CA ALA A 105 -1.11 -7.78 -15.23
C ALA A 105 -2.32 -8.12 -14.35
N ALA A 106 -2.12 -8.96 -13.31
CA ALA A 106 -3.18 -9.28 -12.36
C ALA A 106 -3.62 -8.07 -11.52
N TYR A 107 -2.67 -7.21 -11.15
CA TYR A 107 -2.98 -5.98 -10.41
C TYR A 107 -3.67 -4.95 -11.30
N GLU A 108 -3.18 -4.74 -12.53
CA GLU A 108 -3.84 -3.91 -13.55
C GLU A 108 -5.29 -4.34 -13.75
N HIS A 109 -5.53 -5.64 -13.95
CA HIS A 109 -6.88 -6.18 -14.12
C HIS A 109 -7.77 -5.86 -12.91
N ALA A 110 -7.28 -6.09 -11.68
CA ALA A 110 -8.02 -5.73 -10.47
C ALA A 110 -8.31 -4.21 -10.37
N LEU A 111 -7.42 -3.35 -10.85
CA LEU A 111 -7.67 -1.90 -10.91
C LEU A 111 -8.77 -1.53 -11.92
N HIS A 112 -8.89 -2.27 -13.02
CA HIS A 112 -10.02 -2.11 -13.94
C HIS A 112 -11.35 -2.45 -13.28
N GLU A 113 -11.39 -3.53 -12.51
CA GLU A 113 -12.56 -3.93 -11.71
C GLU A 113 -12.96 -2.87 -10.68
N VAL A 114 -11.99 -2.39 -9.89
CA VAL A 114 -12.24 -1.33 -8.89
C VAL A 114 -12.74 -0.05 -9.53
N TRP A 115 -12.11 0.38 -10.63
CA TRP A 115 -12.57 1.58 -11.34
C TRP A 115 -14.00 1.44 -11.85
N ARG A 116 -14.38 0.27 -12.38
CA ARG A 116 -15.77 0.04 -12.80
C ARG A 116 -16.73 0.16 -11.63
N VAL A 117 -16.43 -0.48 -10.50
CA VAL A 117 -17.26 -0.40 -9.28
C VAL A 117 -17.42 1.05 -8.82
N MET A 118 -16.34 1.84 -8.85
CA MET A 118 -16.40 3.25 -8.45
C MET A 118 -17.11 4.12 -9.49
N TYR A 119 -16.99 3.81 -10.78
CA TYR A 119 -17.72 4.47 -11.86
C TYR A 119 -19.23 4.24 -11.71
N GLU A 120 -19.66 3.05 -11.30
CA GLU A 120 -21.08 2.77 -11.05
C GLU A 120 -21.66 3.55 -9.86
N LEU A 121 -20.84 4.13 -8.97
CA LEU A 121 -21.32 4.95 -7.86
C LEU A 121 -21.78 6.36 -8.27
N GLN A 122 -21.34 6.84 -9.43
CA GLN A 122 -21.71 8.16 -9.95
C GLN A 122 -22.87 8.10 -10.98
N GLU A 123 -23.38 6.90 -11.24
CA GLU A 123 -24.58 6.64 -12.05
C GLU A 123 -25.81 6.49 -11.13
#